data_AF-A0A445E0K2-F1
#
_entry.id   AF-A0A445E0K2-F1
#
_cell.length_a   1.000
_cell.length_b   1.000
_cell.length_c   1.000
_cell.angle_alpha   90.00
_cell.angle_beta   90.00
_cell.angle_gamma   90.00
#
_symmetry.space_group_name_H-M   'P 1'
#
loop_
_entity.id
_entity.type
_entity.pdbx_description
1 polymer ?
#
loop_
_entity_poly.entity_id
_entity_poly.type
_entity_poly.pdbx_seq_one_letter_code
_entity_poly.pdbx_strand_id
1 'polypeptide(L)' 'MVLAGSKLPDCSHACGSCSPCRLVMVTSCASIKEAEPCPLAYKCMCHDKSYPVP' A
#
# COMPACT_ATOMS: atom_id res chain seq x y z
N MET A 1 -10.86 1.09 22.41
CA MET A 1 -10.35 0.24 21.32
C MET A 1 -9.55 1.14 20.41
N VAL A 2 -8.22 1.16 20.53
CA VAL A 2 -7.38 1.86 19.55
C VAL A 2 -7.45 0.99 18.31
N LEU A 3 -8.33 1.35 17.37
CA LEU A 3 -8.06 1.01 15.98
C LEU A 3 -6.69 1.64 15.74
N ALA A 4 -5.63 0.83 15.76
CA ALA A 4 -4.33 1.25 15.29
C ALA A 4 -4.58 1.62 13.83
N GLY A 5 -4.95 2.90 13.60
CA GLY A 5 -5.16 3.44 12.29
C GLY A 5 -3.79 3.39 11.66
N SER A 6 -3.54 2.32 10.90
CA SER A 6 -2.32 2.09 10.17
C SER A 6 -2.01 3.39 9.46
N LYS A 7 -0.98 4.11 9.94
CA LYS A 7 -0.57 5.34 9.29
C LYS A 7 -0.24 4.94 7.86
N LEU A 8 -1.04 5.45 6.91
CA LEU A 8 -0.81 5.21 5.51
C LEU A 8 0.61 5.73 5.21
N PRO A 9 1.50 4.90 4.63
CA PRO A 9 2.85 5.36 4.36
C PRO A 9 2.83 6.54 3.39
N ASP A 10 3.64 7.55 3.66
CA ASP A 10 3.71 8.73 2.80
C ASP A 10 4.51 8.39 1.54
N CYS A 11 3.82 8.45 0.39
CA CYS A 11 4.45 8.23 -0.91
C CYS A 11 5.03 9.51 -1.51
N SER A 12 4.78 10.69 -0.93
CA SER A 12 5.10 11.99 -1.54
C SER A 12 6.59 12.16 -1.85
N HIS A 13 7.47 11.55 -1.06
CA HIS A 13 8.91 11.52 -1.32
C HIS A 13 9.46 10.15 -1.74
N ALA A 14 8.63 9.10 -1.78
CA ALA A 14 9.08 7.74 -2.10
C ALA A 14 9.38 7.54 -3.60
N CYS A 15 8.59 8.19 -4.48
CA CYS A 15 8.80 8.10 -5.92
C CYS A 15 9.86 9.10 -6.47
N GLY A 16 10.56 9.84 -5.59
CA GLY A 16 11.56 10.84 -5.97
C GLY A 16 10.95 11.96 -6.82
N SER A 17 11.34 12.03 -8.10
CA SER A 17 10.84 13.03 -9.07
C SER A 17 9.61 12.57 -9.87
N CYS A 18 9.06 11.39 -9.61
CA CYS A 18 7.95 10.85 -10.40
C CYS A 18 6.60 11.42 -9.93
N SER A 19 5.86 12.04 -10.84
CA SER A 19 4.54 12.64 -10.59
C SER A 19 3.56 12.17 -11.68
N PRO A 20 2.40 11.57 -11.33
CA PRO A 20 1.80 11.44 -9.99
C PRO A 20 2.25 10.17 -9.23
N CYS A 21 2.76 10.34 -8.02
CA CYS A 21 3.05 9.23 -7.10
C CYS A 21 1.81 8.93 -6.25
N ARG A 22 1.28 7.71 -6.33
CA ARG A 22 0.08 7.28 -5.60
C ARG A 22 0.36 6.08 -4.72
N LEU A 23 -0.25 6.05 -3.55
CA LEU A 23 -0.25 4.87 -2.70
C LEU A 23 -1.28 3.86 -3.19
N VAL A 24 -0.86 2.62 -3.38
CA VAL A 24 -1.74 1.51 -3.74
C VAL A 24 -1.75 0.47 -2.64
N MET A 25 -2.94 -0.05 -2.38
CA MET A 25 -3.16 -1.15 -1.45
C MET A 25 -3.12 -2.44 -2.24
N VAL A 26 -2.22 -3.35 -1.86
CA VAL A 26 -2.08 -4.68 -2.46
C VAL A 26 -2.52 -5.70 -1.42
N THR A 27 -3.65 -6.32 -1.68
CA THR A 27 -4.10 -7.51 -0.94
C THR A 27 -3.75 -8.74 -1.75
N SER A 28 -3.13 -9.73 -1.11
CA SER A 28 -2.80 -11.00 -1.78
C SER A 28 -3.83 -12.09 -1.52
N CYS A 29 -5.06 -11.73 -1.14
CA CYS A 29 -6.16 -12.68 -1.07
C CYS A 29 -6.68 -12.95 -2.48
N ALA A 30 -6.27 -14.09 -3.07
CA ALA A 30 -7.10 -14.77 -4.05
C ALA A 30 -8.46 -15.04 -3.37
N SER A 31 -9.56 -14.82 -4.08
CA SER A 31 -10.93 -14.83 -3.56
C SER A 31 -11.36 -16.14 -2.91
N ILE A 32 -10.83 -16.46 -1.73
CA ILE A 32 -11.27 -17.53 -0.86
C ILE A 32 -11.80 -16.86 0.40
N LYS A 33 -13.13 -16.85 0.46
CA LYS A 33 -13.87 -16.71 1.71
C LYS A 33 -13.17 -17.60 2.74
N GLU A 34 -12.88 -17.07 3.91
CA GLU A 34 -12.88 -17.75 5.22
C GLU A 34 -11.91 -17.02 6.16
N ALA A 35 -12.50 -16.38 7.16
CA ALA A 35 -11.96 -16.08 8.49
C ALA A 35 -10.44 -16.12 8.66
N GLU A 36 -9.73 -15.09 8.21
CA GLU A 36 -8.48 -14.54 8.79
C GLU A 36 -8.23 -13.17 8.12
N PRO A 37 -7.64 -12.16 8.80
CA PRO A 37 -7.30 -10.90 8.17
C PRO A 37 -6.27 -11.12 7.05
N CYS A 38 -6.70 -10.93 5.79
CA CYS A 38 -5.82 -11.03 4.63
C CYS A 38 -4.58 -10.13 4.79
N PRO A 39 -3.37 -10.62 4.46
CA PRO A 39 -2.16 -9.79 4.52
C PRO A 39 -2.32 -8.61 3.57
N LEU A 40 -2.40 -7.42 4.16
CA LEU A 40 -2.54 -6.16 3.49
C LEU A 40 -1.18 -5.49 3.39
N ALA A 41 -0.69 -5.31 2.17
CA ALA A 41 0.54 -4.59 1.91
C ALA A 41 0.24 -3.22 1.28
N TYR A 42 1.03 -2.22 1.64
CA TYR A 42 1.02 -0.91 1.00
C TYR A 42 2.26 -0.76 0.15
N LYS A 43 2.11 -0.21 -1.06
CA LYS A 43 3.23 0.11 -1.95
C LYS A 43 2.96 1.46 -2.60
N CYS A 44 4.02 2.20 -2.94
CA CYS A 44 3.88 3.37 -3.79
C CYS A 44 3.95 2.94 -5.25
N MET A 45 3.14 3.56 -6.11
CA MET A 45 3.19 3.36 -7.56
C MET A 45 3.25 4.70 -8.28
N CYS A 46 4.09 4.77 -9.32
CA CYS A 46 4.10 5.86 -10.29
C CYS A 46 4.31 5.27 -11.69
N HIS A 47 3.41 5.57 -12.63
CA HIS A 47 3.47 5.08 -14.02
C HIS A 47 3.76 3.55 -14.10
N ASP A 48 3.01 2.76 -13.31
CA ASP A 48 3.13 1.29 -13.23
C ASP A 48 4.46 0.76 -12.61
N LYS A 49 5.34 1.65 -12.13
CA LYS A 49 6.52 1.28 -11.34
C LYS A 49 6.16 1.23 -9.86
N SER A 50 6.45 0.12 -9.19
CA SER A 50 6.30 -0.02 -7.74
C SER A 50 7.55 0.43 -7.00
N TYR A 51 7.40 1.31 -6.01
CA TYR A 51 8.47 1.81 -5.15
C TYR A 51 8.32 1.28 -3.71
N PRO A 52 9.43 0.97 -3.03
CA PRO A 52 9.41 0.62 -1.62
C PRO A 52 8.92 1.81 -0.79
N VAL A 53 8.05 1.52 0.17
CA VAL A 53 7.65 2.47 1.21
C VAL A 53 8.66 2.39 2.37
N PRO A 54 9.07 3.55 2.94
CA PRO A 54 9.94 3.59 4.12
C PRO A 54 9.25 3.11 5.39
#